data_AF-A0A351GQN5-F1
#
_entry.id   AF-A0A351GQN5-F1
#
_cell.length_a   1.000
_cell.length_b   1.000
_cell.length_c   1.000
_cell.angle_alpha   90.00
_cell.angle_beta   90.00
_cell.angle_gamma   90.00
#
_symmetry.space_group_name_H-M   'P 1'
#
loop_
_entity.id
_entity.type
_entity.pdbx_description
1 polymer ?
#
loop_
_entity_poly.entity_id
_entity_poly.type
_entity_poly.pdbx_seq_one_letter_code
_entity_poly.pdbx_strand_id
1 'polypeptide(L)'
;YTTLDDPKNHQSLGAEIIKIAAQHKCTKITLTEPSEWRVIDDMTALPLDVTLLPDDRFFASHGIFETWAEGRKALRMEYFYREMRKSTGYLMEGEKPTGGQWNYDHDNRKAAPKDVTHPGPIPFTPDEITRDVIALVQARFDTHFGTLQHFEYAVTRADALRALDHFIAHALPRFGDYQDAMLRENRYLYHSVLSPYINIG
;
A
#
# COMPACT_ATOMS: atom_id res chain seq x y z
N TYR A 1 14.72 17.79 -0.13
CA TYR A 1 13.26 17.72 0.06
C TYR A 1 12.70 19.12 -0.10
N THR A 2 11.69 19.30 -0.95
CA THR A 2 10.96 20.57 -1.10
C THR A 2 9.63 20.42 -0.38
N THR A 3 9.33 21.26 0.63
CA THR A 3 8.04 21.20 1.34
C THR A 3 6.92 21.78 0.47
N LEU A 4 5.67 21.38 0.74
CA LEU A 4 4.51 21.85 -0.04
C LEU A 4 4.28 23.36 0.06
N ASP A 5 4.64 23.96 1.20
CA ASP A 5 4.51 25.38 1.52
C ASP A 5 5.75 26.22 1.22
N ASP A 6 6.83 25.62 0.71
CA ASP A 6 7.99 26.38 0.24
C ASP A 6 7.54 27.35 -0.87
N PRO A 7 7.79 28.67 -0.73
CA PRO A 7 7.43 29.66 -1.75
C PRO A 7 8.07 29.43 -3.13
N LYS A 8 9.13 28.60 -3.20
CA LYS A 8 9.81 28.21 -4.44
C LYS A 8 9.36 26.86 -5.00
N ASN A 9 8.36 26.22 -4.39
CA ASN A 9 7.79 24.97 -4.88
C ASN A 9 6.87 25.23 -6.08
N HIS A 10 7.15 24.59 -7.21
CA HIS A 10 6.37 24.75 -8.45
C HIS A 10 5.03 23.98 -8.46
N GLN A 11 4.70 23.27 -7.38
CA GLN A 11 3.46 22.51 -7.20
C GLN A 11 3.22 21.44 -8.27
N SER A 12 4.30 20.96 -8.91
CA SER A 12 4.31 19.89 -9.89
C SER A 12 5.58 19.08 -9.76
N LEU A 13 5.45 17.75 -9.76
CA LEU A 13 6.58 16.83 -9.68
C LEU A 13 7.56 17.06 -10.84
N GLY A 14 7.04 17.18 -12.07
CA GLY A 14 7.86 17.41 -13.26
C GLY A 14 8.61 18.74 -13.22
N ALA A 15 7.94 19.81 -12.76
CA ALA A 15 8.55 21.13 -12.65
C ALA A 15 9.67 21.17 -11.59
N GLU A 16 9.46 20.53 -10.42
CA GLU A 16 10.51 20.41 -9.42
C GLU A 16 11.69 19.55 -9.93
N ILE A 17 11.42 18.46 -10.66
CA ILE A 17 12.48 17.64 -11.28
C ILE A 17 13.30 18.48 -12.27
N ILE A 18 12.66 19.24 -13.17
CA ILE A 18 13.35 20.10 -14.15
C ILE A 18 14.22 21.16 -13.44
N LYS A 19 13.67 21.82 -12.42
CA LYS A 19 14.39 22.79 -11.60
C LYS A 19 15.63 22.18 -10.96
N ILE A 20 15.50 21.01 -10.31
CA ILE A 20 16.63 20.33 -9.67
C ILE A 20 17.65 19.85 -10.71
N ALA A 21 17.19 19.27 -11.83
CA ALA A 21 18.06 18.84 -12.91
C ALA A 21 18.90 20.00 -13.47
N ALA A 22 18.30 21.17 -13.68
CA ALA A 22 19.02 22.37 -14.10
C ALA A 22 20.05 22.85 -13.07
N GLN A 23 19.69 22.84 -11.77
CA GLN A 23 20.61 23.22 -10.69
C GLN A 23 21.85 22.32 -10.62
N HIS A 24 21.67 21.02 -10.86
CA HIS A 24 22.74 20.03 -10.83
C HIS A 24 23.38 19.76 -12.20
N LYS A 25 22.92 20.44 -13.26
CA LYS A 25 23.35 20.22 -14.66
C LYS A 25 23.18 18.76 -15.10
N CYS A 26 22.12 18.10 -14.61
CA CYS A 26 21.77 16.74 -14.99
C CYS A 26 20.89 16.76 -16.23
N THR A 27 21.19 15.89 -17.19
CA THR A 27 20.35 15.65 -18.38
C THR A 27 19.64 14.31 -18.33
N LYS A 28 20.02 13.45 -17.38
CA LYS A 28 19.46 12.11 -17.18
C LYS A 28 18.90 11.97 -15.77
N ILE A 29 17.75 11.33 -15.66
CA ILE A 29 17.13 10.95 -14.39
C ILE A 29 16.74 9.48 -14.41
N THR A 30 16.67 8.88 -13.22
CA THR A 30 16.22 7.52 -13.02
C THR A 30 15.22 7.50 -11.88
N LEU A 31 14.09 6.83 -12.09
CA LEU A 31 13.04 6.67 -11.09
C LEU A 31 12.42 5.27 -11.23
N THR A 32 11.95 4.73 -10.10
CA THR A 32 11.06 3.56 -10.12
C THR A 32 9.77 3.92 -10.87
N GLU A 33 9.23 2.99 -11.65
CA GLU A 33 8.00 3.20 -12.41
C GLU A 33 6.84 3.62 -11.49
N PRO A 34 6.14 4.72 -11.79
CA PRO A 34 4.96 5.12 -11.02
C PRO A 34 3.79 4.14 -11.21
N SER A 35 2.92 4.02 -10.20
CA SER A 35 1.75 3.12 -10.27
C SER A 35 0.48 3.77 -10.84
N GLU A 36 0.58 4.98 -11.40
CA GLU A 36 -0.53 5.68 -12.06
C GLU A 36 -0.13 6.09 -13.48
N TRP A 37 -0.96 5.75 -14.48
CA TRP A 37 -0.74 6.12 -15.89
C TRP A 37 -0.48 7.61 -16.08
N ARG A 38 -1.27 8.48 -15.45
CA ARG A 38 -1.07 9.93 -15.51
C ARG A 38 0.34 10.34 -15.06
N VAL A 39 0.86 9.73 -13.99
CA VAL A 39 2.21 10.06 -13.50
C VAL A 39 3.29 9.49 -14.41
N ILE A 40 3.10 8.28 -14.96
CA ILE A 40 3.99 7.72 -16.00
C ILE A 40 4.06 8.68 -17.20
N ASP A 41 2.92 9.15 -17.69
CA ASP A 41 2.83 10.07 -18.82
C ASP A 41 3.53 11.41 -18.49
N ASP A 42 3.26 11.98 -17.31
CA ASP A 42 3.89 13.22 -16.84
C ASP A 42 5.42 13.09 -16.76
N MET A 43 5.94 11.95 -16.29
CA MET A 43 7.39 11.72 -16.14
C MET A 43 8.08 11.43 -17.47
N THR A 44 7.44 10.67 -18.37
CA THR A 44 8.00 10.36 -19.69
C THR A 44 7.97 11.54 -20.66
N ALA A 45 7.07 12.50 -20.44
CA ALA A 45 7.00 13.74 -21.21
C ALA A 45 8.04 14.81 -20.81
N LEU A 46 8.85 14.57 -19.77
CA LEU A 46 9.85 15.55 -19.34
C LEU A 46 10.93 15.76 -20.42
N PRO A 47 11.48 16.98 -20.56
CA PRO A 47 12.55 17.28 -21.51
C PRO A 47 13.93 16.80 -20.98
N LEU A 48 14.01 15.57 -20.50
CA LEU A 48 15.20 14.91 -19.93
C LEU A 48 15.31 13.48 -20.48
N ASP A 49 16.50 12.88 -20.40
CA ASP A 49 16.67 11.43 -20.59
C ASP A 49 16.12 10.71 -19.35
N VAL A 50 14.89 10.18 -19.45
CA VAL A 50 14.19 9.53 -18.35
C VAL A 50 14.31 8.03 -18.46
N THR A 51 14.91 7.40 -17.47
CA THR A 51 14.92 5.93 -17.32
C THR A 51 13.95 5.52 -16.21
N LEU A 52 12.89 4.80 -16.58
CA LEU A 52 12.00 4.13 -15.62
C LEU A 52 12.57 2.74 -15.29
N LEU A 53 12.75 2.45 -14.01
CA LEU A 53 13.10 1.10 -13.52
C LEU A 53 11.84 0.37 -13.06
N PRO A 54 11.70 -0.94 -13.32
CA PRO A 54 10.60 -1.72 -12.80
C PRO A 54 10.50 -1.64 -11.27
N ASP A 55 9.28 -1.69 -10.74
CA ASP A 55 9.05 -1.74 -9.29
C ASP A 55 9.17 -3.18 -8.78
N ASP A 56 10.27 -3.47 -8.09
CA ASP A 56 10.58 -4.80 -7.55
C ASP A 56 9.84 -5.15 -6.25
N ARG A 57 8.94 -4.27 -5.78
CA ARG A 57 8.09 -4.53 -4.61
C ARG A 57 6.91 -5.46 -4.93
N PHE A 58 6.54 -5.61 -6.20
CA PHE A 58 5.46 -6.50 -6.63
C PHE A 58 5.98 -7.89 -6.98
N PHE A 59 5.24 -8.93 -6.59
CA PHE A 59 5.60 -10.33 -6.93
C PHE A 59 5.57 -10.64 -8.43
N ALA A 60 4.77 -9.91 -9.20
CA ALA A 60 4.64 -10.08 -10.63
C ALA A 60 4.90 -8.73 -11.32
N SER A 61 5.92 -8.70 -12.16
CA SER A 61 6.13 -7.60 -13.09
C SER A 61 5.07 -7.59 -14.19
N HIS A 62 4.99 -6.49 -14.94
CA HIS A 62 4.14 -6.38 -16.13
C HIS A 62 4.34 -7.56 -17.09
N GLY A 63 5.59 -7.91 -17.42
CA GLY A 63 5.89 -9.03 -18.32
C GLY A 63 5.48 -10.41 -17.78
N ILE A 64 5.58 -10.64 -16.46
CA ILE A 64 5.07 -11.88 -15.84
C ILE A 64 3.56 -11.96 -15.98
N PHE A 65 2.86 -10.86 -15.69
CA PHE A 65 1.40 -10.83 -15.79
C PHE A 65 0.90 -10.95 -17.23
N GLU A 66 1.53 -10.26 -18.18
CA GLU A 66 1.23 -10.32 -19.61
C GLU A 66 1.41 -11.74 -20.17
N THR A 67 2.54 -12.38 -19.85
CA THR A 67 2.81 -13.77 -20.24
C THR A 67 1.79 -14.72 -19.62
N TRP A 68 1.41 -14.51 -18.35
CA TRP A 68 0.37 -15.31 -17.72
C TRP A 68 -0.98 -15.10 -18.41
N ALA A 69 -1.32 -13.89 -18.83
CA ALA A 69 -2.60 -13.54 -19.42
C ALA A 69 -2.73 -13.98 -20.90
N GLU A 70 -1.63 -14.09 -21.63
CA GLU A 70 -1.60 -14.40 -23.06
C GLU A 70 -2.39 -15.66 -23.44
N GLY A 71 -3.22 -15.56 -24.48
CA GLY A 71 -4.03 -16.68 -25.00
C GLY A 71 -5.19 -17.15 -24.11
N ARG A 72 -5.33 -16.61 -22.89
CA ARG A 72 -6.45 -16.96 -21.99
C ARG A 72 -7.73 -16.23 -22.38
N LYS A 73 -8.84 -16.97 -22.48
CA LYS A 73 -10.16 -16.39 -22.76
C LYS A 73 -10.78 -15.66 -21.56
N ALA A 74 -10.30 -15.92 -20.35
CA ALA A 74 -10.78 -15.29 -19.12
C ALA A 74 -9.65 -15.20 -18.09
N LEU A 75 -9.59 -14.07 -17.39
CA LEU A 75 -8.63 -13.81 -16.32
C LEU A 75 -9.36 -13.97 -14.98
N ARG A 76 -9.01 -15.02 -14.22
CA ARG A 76 -9.58 -15.28 -12.88
C ARG A 76 -8.48 -15.20 -11.84
N MET A 77 -8.73 -14.44 -10.77
CA MET A 77 -7.77 -14.25 -9.68
C MET A 77 -7.28 -15.58 -9.11
N GLU A 78 -8.17 -16.56 -8.94
CA GLU A 78 -7.80 -17.88 -8.42
C GLU A 78 -6.65 -18.54 -9.20
N TYR A 79 -6.65 -18.49 -10.53
CA TYR A 79 -5.58 -19.10 -11.32
C TYR A 79 -4.27 -18.32 -11.21
N PHE A 80 -4.35 -16.99 -11.16
CA PHE A 80 -3.17 -16.16 -10.96
C PHE A 80 -2.55 -16.39 -9.57
N TYR A 81 -3.40 -16.42 -8.54
CA TYR A 81 -3.01 -16.70 -7.15
C TYR A 81 -2.28 -18.03 -6.99
N ARG A 82 -2.75 -19.10 -7.65
CA ARG A 82 -2.06 -20.40 -7.62
C ARG A 82 -0.65 -20.32 -8.22
N GLU A 83 -0.47 -19.59 -9.32
CA GLU A 83 0.86 -19.37 -9.91
C GLU A 83 1.76 -18.56 -8.96
N MET A 84 1.22 -17.53 -8.31
CA MET A 84 1.97 -16.75 -7.31
C MET A 84 2.36 -17.58 -6.08
N ARG A 85 1.48 -18.48 -5.60
CA ARG A 85 1.79 -19.42 -4.51
C ARG A 85 2.96 -20.34 -4.89
N LYS A 86 2.95 -20.89 -6.11
CA LYS A 86 4.03 -21.76 -6.60
C LYS A 86 5.35 -20.99 -6.74
N SER A 87 5.33 -19.78 -7.30
CA SER A 87 6.55 -18.99 -7.52
C SER A 87 7.17 -18.47 -6.23
N THR A 88 6.35 -18.12 -5.24
CA THR A 88 6.82 -17.60 -3.94
C THR A 88 7.12 -18.70 -2.92
N GLY A 89 6.54 -19.88 -3.09
CA GLY A 89 6.63 -20.98 -2.11
C GLY A 89 5.78 -20.78 -0.86
N TYR A 90 4.98 -19.72 -0.77
CA TYR A 90 4.16 -19.48 0.42
C TYR A 90 3.07 -20.54 0.56
N LEU A 91 3.01 -21.17 1.74
CA LEU A 91 2.06 -22.24 2.07
C LEU A 91 2.09 -23.37 1.02
N MET A 92 3.29 -23.80 0.63
CA MET A 92 3.54 -24.90 -0.29
C MET A 92 4.32 -26.03 0.39
N GLU A 93 3.97 -27.27 0.06
CA GLU A 93 4.68 -28.50 0.41
C GLU A 93 5.18 -29.15 -0.90
N GLY A 94 6.33 -28.69 -1.38
CA GLY A 94 6.77 -28.97 -2.75
C GLY A 94 5.78 -28.38 -3.76
N GLU A 95 5.28 -29.21 -4.67
CA GLU A 95 4.31 -28.79 -5.71
C GLU A 95 2.86 -28.69 -5.23
N LYS A 96 2.57 -29.07 -3.97
CA LYS A 96 1.21 -29.13 -3.43
C LYS A 96 0.96 -27.99 -2.45
N PRO A 97 -0.27 -27.44 -2.37
CA PRO A 97 -0.59 -26.47 -1.34
C PRO A 97 -0.61 -27.14 0.04
N THR A 98 -0.07 -26.45 1.05
CA THR A 98 -0.19 -26.84 2.46
C THR A 98 -1.67 -27.05 2.82
N GLY A 99 -1.97 -28.16 3.51
CA GLY A 99 -3.35 -28.52 3.88
C GLY A 99 -4.20 -29.11 2.73
N GLY A 100 -3.63 -29.26 1.53
CA GLY A 100 -4.24 -29.96 0.40
C GLY A 100 -5.26 -29.15 -0.42
N GLN A 101 -5.56 -27.92 -0.02
CA GLN A 101 -6.47 -27.02 -0.75
C GLN A 101 -5.78 -25.70 -1.09
N TRP A 102 -6.13 -25.14 -2.25
CA TRP A 102 -5.61 -23.84 -2.66
C TRP A 102 -6.27 -22.69 -1.90
N ASN A 103 -7.55 -22.82 -1.55
CA ASN A 103 -8.35 -21.74 -0.98
C ASN A 103 -9.29 -22.26 0.12
N TYR A 104 -9.39 -21.52 1.22
CA TYR A 104 -10.27 -21.78 2.37
C TYR A 104 -11.33 -20.66 2.56
N ASP A 105 -11.60 -19.84 1.54
CA ASP A 105 -12.57 -18.71 1.58
C ASP A 105 -13.97 -19.10 2.06
N HIS A 106 -14.41 -20.32 1.74
CA HIS A 106 -15.68 -20.85 2.23
C HIS A 106 -15.77 -20.86 3.76
N ASP A 107 -14.65 -21.08 4.45
CA ASP A 107 -14.59 -21.21 5.91
C ASP A 107 -14.55 -19.84 6.62
N ASN A 108 -14.36 -18.75 5.87
CA ASN A 108 -14.17 -17.38 6.38
C ASN A 108 -15.48 -16.59 6.59
N ARG A 109 -16.60 -17.28 6.76
CA ARG A 109 -17.95 -16.70 6.72
C ARG A 109 -18.73 -16.86 8.02
N LYS A 110 -18.04 -16.93 9.17
CA LYS A 110 -18.74 -17.04 10.46
C LYS A 110 -19.47 -15.72 10.74
N ALA A 111 -20.60 -15.84 11.44
CA ALA A 111 -21.32 -14.66 11.92
C ALA A 111 -20.43 -13.83 12.85
N ALA A 112 -20.71 -12.52 12.92
CA ALA A 112 -19.98 -11.60 13.78
C ALA A 112 -19.92 -12.12 15.24
N PRO A 113 -18.80 -11.93 15.94
CA PRO A 113 -18.68 -12.39 17.31
C PRO A 113 -19.59 -11.56 18.21
N LYS A 114 -20.05 -12.17 19.32
CA LYS A 114 -20.79 -11.43 20.36
C LYS A 114 -19.89 -10.39 21.05
N ASP A 115 -18.63 -10.77 21.29
CA ASP A 115 -17.61 -9.94 21.93
C ASP A 115 -16.35 -9.91 21.05
N VAL A 116 -15.87 -8.71 20.71
CA VAL A 116 -14.59 -8.54 20.01
C VAL A 116 -13.48 -8.40 21.04
N THR A 117 -12.55 -9.34 21.04
CA THR A 117 -11.41 -9.37 21.98
C THR A 117 -10.18 -8.63 21.48
N HIS A 118 -10.18 -8.21 20.21
CA HIS A 118 -9.10 -7.42 19.62
C HIS A 118 -9.31 -5.93 19.91
N PRO A 119 -8.32 -5.23 20.49
CA PRO A 119 -8.45 -3.81 20.83
C PRO A 119 -8.44 -2.87 19.61
N GLY A 120 -8.22 -3.38 18.40
CA GLY A 120 -8.00 -2.59 17.19
C GLY A 120 -6.51 -2.40 16.91
N PRO A 121 -6.15 -1.68 15.83
CA PRO A 121 -4.78 -1.34 15.49
C PRO A 121 -4.15 -0.46 16.57
N ILE A 122 -2.83 -0.50 16.69
CA ILE A 122 -2.07 0.38 17.59
C ILE A 122 -2.29 1.84 17.18
N PRO A 123 -2.70 2.73 18.11
CA PRO A 123 -2.70 4.15 17.85
C PRO A 123 -1.28 4.72 18.00
N PHE A 124 -0.83 5.47 17.00
CA PHE A 124 0.45 6.18 17.03
C PHE A 124 0.20 7.67 17.30
N THR A 125 0.85 8.21 18.33
CA THR A 125 0.72 9.64 18.66
C THR A 125 1.55 10.47 17.66
N PRO A 126 0.96 11.49 17.00
CA PRO A 126 1.69 12.38 16.10
C PRO A 126 2.91 13.00 16.78
N ASP A 127 4.08 12.85 16.17
CA ASP A 127 5.30 13.55 16.57
C ASP A 127 5.30 15.01 16.09
N GLU A 128 6.39 15.74 16.29
CA GLU A 128 6.50 17.14 15.89
C GLU A 128 6.29 17.34 14.39
N ILE A 129 6.99 16.54 13.56
CA ILE A 129 6.86 16.58 12.10
C ILE A 129 5.42 16.34 11.68
N THR A 130 4.77 15.33 12.26
CA THR A 130 3.39 14.96 11.92
C THR A 130 2.41 16.07 12.31
N ARG A 131 2.60 16.72 13.46
CA ARG A 131 1.75 17.84 13.90
C ARG A 131 1.90 19.05 12.98
N ASP A 132 3.11 19.36 12.53
CA ASP A 132 3.36 20.44 11.58
C ASP A 132 2.67 20.17 10.24
N VAL A 133 2.75 18.92 9.75
CA VAL A 133 2.06 18.51 8.52
C VAL A 133 0.54 18.55 8.69
N ILE A 134 -0.01 18.13 9.84
CA ILE A 134 -1.45 18.23 10.13
C ILE A 134 -1.91 19.68 10.06
N ALA A 135 -1.17 20.62 10.66
CA ALA A 135 -1.48 22.05 10.63
C ALA A 135 -1.44 22.60 9.19
N LEU A 136 -0.43 22.20 8.41
CA LEU A 136 -0.30 22.57 7.01
C LEU A 136 -1.49 22.07 6.17
N VAL A 137 -1.86 20.79 6.32
CA VAL A 137 -2.99 20.21 5.58
C VAL A 137 -4.30 20.89 5.97
N GLN A 138 -4.52 21.15 7.25
CA GLN A 138 -5.70 21.86 7.75
C GLN A 138 -5.83 23.27 7.13
N ALA A 139 -4.72 23.98 6.96
CA ALA A 139 -4.72 25.33 6.40
C ALA A 139 -4.87 25.35 4.88
N ARG A 140 -4.36 24.34 4.16
CA ARG A 140 -4.31 24.32 2.69
C ARG A 140 -5.48 23.60 2.04
N PHE A 141 -6.12 22.68 2.75
CA PHE A 141 -7.13 21.76 2.22
C PHE A 141 -8.37 21.69 3.13
N ASP A 142 -8.79 22.82 3.68
CA ASP A 142 -9.90 22.94 4.62
C ASP A 142 -11.28 22.55 4.05
N THR A 143 -11.40 22.48 2.73
CA THR A 143 -12.62 22.04 2.02
C THR A 143 -12.60 20.56 1.62
N HIS A 144 -11.51 19.83 1.87
CA HIS A 144 -11.41 18.41 1.52
C HIS A 144 -12.23 17.53 2.46
N PHE A 145 -12.71 16.41 1.94
CA PHE A 145 -13.48 15.43 2.71
C PHE A 145 -12.61 14.75 3.79
N GLY A 146 -13.18 14.60 4.99
CA GLY A 146 -12.58 13.88 6.10
C GLY A 146 -12.39 14.73 7.35
N THR A 147 -11.67 14.19 8.33
CA THR A 147 -11.27 14.89 9.55
C THR A 147 -9.82 14.58 9.87
N LEU A 148 -9.08 15.59 10.34
CA LEU A 148 -7.71 15.45 10.85
C LEU A 148 -7.67 15.11 12.35
N GLN A 149 -8.82 15.13 13.01
CA GLN A 149 -8.92 14.75 14.42
C GLN A 149 -8.60 13.26 14.58
N HIS A 150 -7.86 12.92 15.64
CA HIS A 150 -7.45 11.55 15.95
C HIS A 150 -6.63 10.88 14.83
N PHE A 151 -5.66 11.61 14.26
CA PHE A 151 -4.66 11.00 13.38
C PHE A 151 -3.78 10.02 14.18
N GLU A 152 -3.89 8.73 13.85
CA GLU A 152 -3.30 7.61 14.63
C GLU A 152 -2.42 6.68 13.79
N TYR A 153 -2.12 7.04 12.54
CA TYR A 153 -1.34 6.20 11.62
C TYR A 153 0.16 6.23 11.93
N ALA A 154 0.83 5.11 11.69
CA ALA A 154 2.29 5.06 11.69
C ALA A 154 2.86 5.89 10.53
N VAL A 155 3.83 6.73 10.82
CA VAL A 155 4.58 7.54 9.84
C VAL A 155 6.05 7.15 9.74
N THR A 156 6.47 6.13 10.50
CA THR A 156 7.83 5.57 10.46
C THR A 156 7.79 4.08 10.15
N ARG A 157 8.84 3.58 9.50
CA ARG A 157 8.99 2.14 9.24
C ARG A 157 8.95 1.31 10.53
N ALA A 158 9.57 1.81 11.60
CA ALA A 158 9.59 1.11 12.89
C ALA A 158 8.18 0.94 13.45
N ASP A 159 7.35 1.98 13.35
CA ASP A 159 5.96 1.92 13.80
C ASP A 159 5.07 1.05 12.90
N ALA A 160 5.28 1.07 11.58
CA ALA A 160 4.60 0.16 10.66
C ALA A 160 4.90 -1.33 10.99
N LEU A 161 6.15 -1.65 11.36
CA LEU A 161 6.52 -2.99 11.81
C LEU A 161 5.86 -3.35 13.15
N ARG A 162 5.75 -2.39 14.09
CA ARG A 162 4.98 -2.60 15.33
C ARG A 162 3.50 -2.89 15.05
N ALA A 163 2.91 -2.21 14.07
CA ALA A 163 1.54 -2.49 13.65
C ALA A 163 1.39 -3.90 13.05
N LEU A 164 2.37 -4.35 12.25
CA LEU A 164 2.41 -5.71 11.72
C LEU A 164 2.49 -6.76 12.84
N ASP A 165 3.42 -6.59 13.77
CA ASP A 165 3.60 -7.52 14.90
C ASP A 165 2.32 -7.60 15.75
N HIS A 166 1.66 -6.46 15.96
CA HIS A 166 0.39 -6.42 16.68
C HIS A 166 -0.73 -7.18 15.96
N PHE A 167 -0.86 -6.99 14.65
CA PHE A 167 -1.83 -7.74 13.85
C PHE A 167 -1.56 -9.25 13.94
N ILE A 168 -0.32 -9.69 13.76
CA ILE A 168 0.07 -11.10 13.82
C ILE A 168 -0.27 -11.70 15.19
N ALA A 169 0.06 -10.99 16.27
CA ALA A 169 -0.14 -11.49 17.62
C ALA A 169 -1.62 -11.53 18.06
N HIS A 170 -2.43 -10.55 17.63
CA HIS A 170 -3.74 -10.33 18.23
C HIS A 170 -4.93 -10.54 17.29
N ALA A 171 -4.74 -10.45 15.97
CA ALA A 171 -5.85 -10.45 15.01
C ALA A 171 -5.77 -11.54 13.95
N LEU A 172 -4.57 -11.88 13.45
CA LEU A 172 -4.38 -12.92 12.44
C LEU A 172 -5.08 -14.26 12.77
N PRO A 173 -5.05 -14.79 14.01
CA PRO A 173 -5.73 -16.06 14.34
C PRO A 173 -7.25 -16.04 14.13
N ARG A 174 -7.86 -14.84 14.07
CA ARG A 174 -9.31 -14.64 13.92
C ARG A 174 -9.67 -13.92 12.62
N PHE A 175 -8.69 -13.58 11.79
CA PHE A 175 -8.91 -12.84 10.55
C PHE A 175 -9.92 -13.53 9.64
N GLY A 176 -9.70 -14.83 9.37
CA GLY A 176 -10.60 -15.61 8.50
C GLY A 176 -12.00 -15.73 9.06
N ASP A 177 -12.15 -16.06 10.36
CA ASP A 177 -13.44 -16.26 11.02
C ASP A 177 -14.45 -15.12 10.73
N TYR A 178 -13.97 -13.88 10.75
CA TYR A 178 -14.81 -12.67 10.74
C TYR A 178 -14.54 -11.74 9.56
N GLN A 179 -13.97 -12.25 8.48
CA GLN A 179 -13.54 -11.44 7.33
C GLN A 179 -14.69 -10.63 6.70
N ASP A 180 -15.89 -11.21 6.67
CA ASP A 180 -17.10 -10.60 6.07
C ASP A 180 -18.04 -9.97 7.11
N ALA A 181 -17.69 -10.04 8.40
CA ALA A 181 -18.53 -9.51 9.46
C ALA A 181 -18.50 -7.96 9.50
N MET A 182 -19.61 -7.35 9.91
CA MET A 182 -19.69 -5.92 10.18
C MET A 182 -20.35 -5.70 11.54
N LEU A 183 -19.75 -4.83 12.36
CA LEU A 183 -20.27 -4.47 13.69
C LEU A 183 -20.28 -2.95 13.84
N ARG A 184 -21.40 -2.40 14.30
CA ARG A 184 -21.58 -0.95 14.47
C ARG A 184 -20.54 -0.34 15.42
N GLU A 185 -20.29 -1.01 16.53
CA GLU A 185 -19.40 -0.53 17.60
C GLU A 185 -17.95 -1.02 17.43
N ASN A 186 -17.62 -1.68 16.32
CA ASN A 186 -16.25 -2.11 16.05
C ASN A 186 -15.89 -1.91 14.57
N ARG A 187 -15.14 -0.82 14.31
CA ARG A 187 -14.75 -0.40 12.95
C ARG A 187 -13.68 -1.27 12.29
N TYR A 188 -12.98 -2.13 13.04
CA TYR A 188 -11.79 -2.84 12.53
C TYR A 188 -11.89 -4.36 12.57
N LEU A 189 -12.74 -4.92 13.44
CA LEU A 189 -12.81 -6.35 13.75
C LEU A 189 -11.43 -6.95 13.92
N TYR A 190 -10.99 -7.79 12.99
CA TYR A 190 -9.69 -8.46 13.04
C TYR A 190 -8.86 -8.14 11.79
N HIS A 191 -9.15 -7.02 11.10
CA HIS A 191 -8.36 -6.57 9.96
C HIS A 191 -7.02 -5.98 10.39
N SER A 192 -6.02 -6.09 9.51
CA SER A 192 -4.65 -5.68 9.81
C SER A 192 -4.44 -4.16 9.82
N VAL A 193 -5.22 -3.42 9.01
CA VAL A 193 -5.06 -1.98 8.81
C VAL A 193 -3.64 -1.61 8.33
N LEU A 194 -2.96 -2.52 7.62
CA LEU A 194 -1.60 -2.33 7.12
C LEU A 194 -1.53 -1.77 5.70
N SER A 195 -2.67 -1.64 5.00
CA SER A 195 -2.69 -1.21 3.60
C SER A 195 -2.01 0.14 3.34
N PRO A 196 -2.13 1.18 4.20
CA PRO A 196 -1.44 2.44 3.94
C PRO A 196 0.07 2.26 3.94
N TYR A 197 0.59 1.42 4.85
CA TYR A 197 2.03 1.19 5.01
C TYR A 197 2.58 0.34 3.87
N ILE A 198 1.88 -0.74 3.49
CA ILE A 198 2.28 -1.60 2.36
C ILE A 198 2.34 -0.80 1.06
N ASN A 199 1.40 0.12 0.84
CA ASN A 199 1.29 0.88 -0.40
C ASN A 199 2.35 1.98 -0.55
N ILE A 200 2.95 2.47 0.55
CA ILE A 200 3.96 3.54 0.50
C ILE A 200 5.41 3.04 0.71
N GLY A 201 5.60 1.75 1.01
CA GLY A 201 6.92 1.11 1.24
C GLY A 201 7.41 1.19 2.67
#